data_AF-A0AAP5Z2A9-F1
#
_entry.id   AF-A0AAP5Z2A9-F1
#
_cell.length_a   1.000
_cell.length_b   1.000
_cell.length_c   1.000
_cell.angle_alpha   90.00
_cell.angle_beta   90.00
_cell.angle_gamma   90.00
#
_symmetry.space_group_name_H-M   'P 1'
#
loop_
_entity.id
_entity.type
_entity.pdbx_description
1 polymer ?
#
loop_
_entity_poly.entity_id
_entity_poly.type
_entity_poly.pdbx_seq_one_letter_code
_entity_poly.pdbx_strand_id
1 'polypeptide(L)'
;YALMGTSRQLIVGPDAATCAVIAAVVTPIAAGDPTKHWQLVMTMTAMTGIWCVLASRFKLGIFADFLSRPILLGLLNGVALTIIVGQFAKVVGLKYEQRYLLERLWEAPQRLAELHWPTVALSVATVVVYLVTKRYRPTWPAAMLAILVTTASVWLLHLQEMDVAVVGLTQGGFPQFQAPQFELGEVRELVVPALNLAIVSFVSMMLTARSFAAKNGYDIDANKEFQALGFANIA
;
A
#
# COMPACT_ATOMS: atom_id res chain seq x y z
N TYR A 1 -13.07 10.53 -4.10
CA TYR A 1 -13.88 9.57 -3.33
C TYR A 1 -14.96 10.23 -2.48
N ALA A 2 -14.61 11.11 -1.51
CA ALA A 2 -15.55 11.65 -0.51
C ALA A 2 -16.87 12.26 -1.03
N LEU A 3 -16.88 12.78 -2.27
CA LEU A 3 -18.07 13.37 -2.88
C LEU A 3 -19.04 12.35 -3.49
N MET A 4 -18.57 11.15 -3.84
CA MET A 4 -19.32 10.18 -4.65
C MET A 4 -19.49 8.81 -3.98
N GLY A 5 -18.69 8.50 -2.97
CA GLY A 5 -18.77 7.24 -2.21
C GLY A 5 -20.01 7.19 -1.32
N THR A 6 -20.41 5.97 -0.97
CA THR A 6 -21.55 5.72 -0.05
C THR A 6 -21.10 5.48 1.39
N SER A 7 -19.87 5.01 1.60
CA SER A 7 -19.32 4.85 2.95
C SER A 7 -18.96 6.19 3.59
N ARG A 8 -19.49 6.45 4.79
CA ARG A 8 -19.28 7.70 5.54
C ARG A 8 -17.98 7.72 6.32
N GLN A 9 -17.37 6.55 6.55
CA GLN A 9 -16.18 6.36 7.37
C GLN A 9 -14.96 5.94 6.55
N LEU A 10 -15.14 5.63 5.27
CA LEU A 10 -14.05 5.14 4.44
C LEU A 10 -13.11 6.28 4.05
N ILE A 11 -11.82 6.07 4.32
CA ILE A 11 -10.74 6.92 3.84
C ILE A 11 -10.04 6.15 2.72
N VAL A 12 -9.90 6.78 1.56
CA VAL A 12 -9.16 6.23 0.43
C VAL A 12 -7.73 6.75 0.47
N GLY A 13 -6.78 5.84 0.35
CA GLY A 13 -5.36 6.11 0.33
C GLY A 13 -4.59 4.90 -0.19
N PRO A 14 -3.25 5.00 -0.28
CA PRO A 14 -2.43 3.88 -0.74
C PRO A 14 -2.52 2.72 0.25
N ASP A 15 -2.83 1.53 -0.25
CA ASP A 15 -2.78 0.28 0.50
C ASP A 15 -1.59 -0.59 0.04
N ALA A 16 -1.10 -1.44 0.95
CA ALA A 16 0.08 -2.24 0.69
C ALA A 16 -0.08 -3.19 -0.53
N ALA A 17 -1.30 -3.69 -0.78
CA ALA A 17 -1.55 -4.61 -1.88
C ALA A 17 -1.51 -3.87 -3.22
N THR A 18 -2.16 -2.72 -3.36
CA THR A 18 -2.09 -1.92 -4.60
C THR A 18 -0.68 -1.43 -4.88
N CYS A 19 0.06 -0.97 -3.87
CA CYS A 19 1.47 -0.61 -4.03
C CYS A 19 2.31 -1.79 -4.52
N ALA A 20 2.09 -3.00 -4.00
CA ALA A 20 2.82 -4.19 -4.43
C ALA A 20 2.51 -4.57 -5.89
N VAL A 21 1.25 -4.45 -6.31
CA VAL A 21 0.82 -4.69 -7.70
C VAL A 21 1.45 -3.68 -8.66
N ILE A 22 1.38 -2.39 -8.34
CA ILE A 22 2.03 -1.33 -9.13
C ILE A 22 3.53 -1.59 -9.23
N ALA A 23 4.19 -1.88 -8.11
CA ALA A 23 5.62 -2.16 -8.08
C ALA A 23 6.00 -3.44 -8.86
N ALA A 24 5.13 -4.44 -8.95
CA ALA A 24 5.39 -5.65 -9.73
C ALA A 24 5.34 -5.42 -11.23
N VAL A 25 4.48 -4.49 -11.67
CA VAL A 25 4.24 -4.21 -13.09
C VAL A 25 5.16 -3.12 -13.58
N VAL A 26 5.24 -2.00 -12.86
CA VAL A 26 5.94 -0.80 -13.33
C VAL A 26 7.45 -0.93 -13.20
N THR A 27 7.98 -1.55 -12.14
CA THR A 27 9.43 -1.68 -11.92
C THR A 27 10.17 -2.34 -13.10
N PRO A 28 9.73 -3.50 -13.65
CA PRO A 28 10.42 -4.10 -14.79
C PRO A 28 10.29 -3.26 -16.07
N ILE A 29 9.13 -2.65 -16.35
CA ILE A 29 8.91 -1.82 -17.56
C ILE A 29 9.74 -0.53 -17.49
N ALA A 30 9.87 0.05 -16.29
CA ALA A 30 10.66 1.25 -16.06
C ALA A 30 12.16 1.01 -16.27
N ALA A 31 12.64 -0.23 -16.18
CA ALA A 31 14.05 -0.61 -16.39
C ALA A 31 15.07 0.25 -15.62
N GLY A 32 14.70 0.76 -14.44
CA GLY A 32 15.54 1.61 -13.60
C GLY A 32 15.47 3.11 -13.90
N ASP A 33 14.72 3.56 -14.91
CA ASP A 33 14.49 4.98 -15.19
C ASP A 33 13.45 5.59 -14.21
N PRO A 34 13.83 6.53 -13.33
CA PRO A 34 12.93 7.13 -12.35
C PRO A 34 11.81 7.97 -12.98
N THR A 35 12.11 8.66 -14.08
CA THR A 35 11.17 9.52 -14.82
C THR A 35 10.08 8.68 -15.44
N LYS A 36 10.49 7.62 -16.13
CA LYS A 36 9.60 6.63 -16.72
C LYS A 36 8.75 5.92 -15.66
N HIS A 37 9.36 5.56 -14.53
CA HIS A 37 8.65 4.89 -13.43
C HIS A 37 7.43 5.67 -12.97
N TRP A 38 7.59 6.96 -12.63
CA TRP A 38 6.45 7.74 -12.11
C TRP A 38 5.40 8.02 -13.19
N GLN A 39 5.81 8.23 -14.45
CA GLN A 39 4.87 8.37 -15.58
C GLN A 39 4.04 7.10 -15.83
N LEU A 40 4.65 5.92 -15.73
CA LEU A 40 3.96 4.63 -15.84
C LEU A 40 2.99 4.41 -14.68
N VAL A 41 3.38 4.76 -13.44
CA VAL A 41 2.47 4.71 -12.28
C VAL A 41 1.25 5.59 -12.53
N MET A 42 1.44 6.86 -12.91
CA MET A 42 0.35 7.78 -13.20
C MET A 42 -0.59 7.25 -14.28
N THR A 43 -0.01 6.72 -15.37
CA THR A 43 -0.78 6.17 -16.50
C THR A 43 -1.57 4.94 -16.07
N MET A 44 -0.95 4.01 -15.35
CA MET A 44 -1.62 2.81 -14.83
C MET A 44 -2.74 3.17 -13.87
N THR A 45 -2.53 4.14 -12.97
CA THR A 45 -3.55 4.62 -12.02
C THR A 45 -4.74 5.24 -12.75
N ALA A 46 -4.50 6.10 -13.75
CA ALA A 46 -5.57 6.67 -14.57
C ALA A 46 -6.36 5.59 -15.32
N MET A 47 -5.68 4.59 -15.89
CA MET A 47 -6.31 3.44 -16.56
C MET A 47 -7.12 2.57 -15.60
N THR A 48 -6.63 2.34 -14.38
CA THR A 48 -7.40 1.68 -13.31
C THR A 48 -8.66 2.47 -12.98
N GLY A 49 -8.57 3.80 -12.94
CA GLY A 49 -9.73 4.66 -12.77
C GLY A 49 -10.78 4.49 -13.88
N ILE A 50 -10.34 4.45 -15.13
CA ILE A 50 -11.20 4.18 -16.31
C ILE A 50 -11.87 2.81 -16.18
N TRP A 51 -11.12 1.77 -15.83
CA TRP A 51 -11.67 0.43 -15.61
C TRP A 51 -12.74 0.40 -14.52
N CYS A 52 -12.54 1.11 -13.40
CA CYS A 52 -13.52 1.22 -12.33
C CYS A 52 -14.80 1.94 -12.78
N VAL A 53 -14.69 3.03 -13.56
CA VAL A 53 -15.85 3.73 -14.13
C VAL A 53 -16.61 2.84 -15.12
N LEU A 54 -15.91 2.14 -16.00
CA LEU A 54 -16.51 1.17 -16.93
C LEU A 54 -17.23 0.06 -16.17
N ALA A 55 -16.59 -0.53 -15.16
CA ALA A 55 -17.17 -1.57 -14.33
C ALA A 55 -18.47 -1.11 -13.64
N SER A 56 -18.49 0.11 -13.10
CA SER A 56 -19.72 0.71 -12.56
C SER A 56 -20.82 0.85 -13.62
N ARG A 57 -20.45 1.31 -14.83
CA ARG A 57 -21.40 1.51 -15.94
C ARG A 57 -22.08 0.20 -16.37
N PHE A 58 -21.34 -0.91 -16.36
CA PHE A 58 -21.84 -2.25 -16.63
C PHE A 58 -22.48 -2.94 -15.42
N LYS A 59 -22.62 -2.24 -14.30
CA LYS A 59 -23.18 -2.76 -13.04
C LYS A 59 -22.43 -3.97 -12.48
N LEU A 60 -21.10 -4.02 -12.69
CA LEU A 60 -20.24 -5.12 -12.21
C LEU A 60 -20.06 -5.10 -10.68
N GLY A 61 -20.62 -4.12 -9.97
CA GLY A 61 -20.70 -4.11 -8.50
C GLY A 61 -21.45 -5.33 -7.93
N ILE A 62 -22.28 -6.02 -8.72
CA ILE A 62 -22.92 -7.29 -8.32
C ILE A 62 -21.89 -8.36 -7.94
N PHE A 63 -20.68 -8.32 -8.53
CA PHE A 63 -19.62 -9.25 -8.17
C PHE A 63 -19.13 -9.06 -6.73
N ALA A 64 -19.34 -7.86 -6.16
CA ALA A 64 -19.06 -7.61 -4.76
C ALA A 64 -19.99 -8.38 -3.83
N ASP A 65 -21.21 -8.73 -4.27
CA ASP A 65 -22.16 -9.48 -3.46
C ASP A 65 -21.77 -10.97 -3.33
N PHE A 66 -20.95 -11.49 -4.25
CA PHE A 66 -20.37 -12.83 -4.14
C PHE A 66 -19.20 -12.90 -3.14
N LEU A 67 -18.71 -11.77 -2.63
CA LEU A 67 -17.70 -11.74 -1.57
C LEU A 67 -18.36 -12.05 -0.22
N SER A 68 -18.54 -13.34 0.03
CA SER A 68 -19.04 -13.83 1.32
C SER A 68 -18.11 -13.45 2.48
N ARG A 69 -18.67 -13.31 3.69
CA ARG A 69 -17.90 -13.01 4.91
C ARG A 69 -16.68 -13.94 5.13
N PRO A 70 -16.74 -15.25 4.86
CA PRO A 70 -15.56 -16.13 4.91
C PRO A 70 -14.42 -15.71 3.96
N ILE A 71 -14.74 -15.31 2.72
CA ILE A 71 -13.74 -14.84 1.75
C ILE A 71 -13.06 -13.58 2.28
N LEU A 72 -13.85 -12.65 2.85
CA LEU A 72 -13.34 -11.42 3.44
C LEU A 72 -12.34 -11.70 4.57
N LEU A 73 -12.66 -12.65 5.46
CA LEU A 73 -11.79 -13.06 6.57
C LEU A 73 -10.52 -13.76 6.07
N GLY A 74 -10.62 -14.62 5.06
CA GLY A 74 -9.47 -15.26 4.44
C GLY A 74 -8.50 -14.25 3.85
N LEU A 75 -9.02 -13.25 3.11
CA LEU A 75 -8.19 -12.21 2.51
C LEU A 75 -7.52 -11.32 3.57
N LEU A 76 -8.25 -10.89 4.61
CA LEU A 76 -7.69 -10.07 5.70
C LEU A 76 -6.53 -10.78 6.41
N ASN A 77 -6.69 -12.07 6.74
CA ASN A 77 -5.63 -12.85 7.37
C ASN A 77 -4.44 -13.08 6.42
N GLY A 78 -4.70 -13.34 5.13
CA GLY A 78 -3.66 -13.48 4.12
C GLY A 78 -2.83 -12.20 3.94
N VAL A 79 -3.49 -11.05 3.83
CA VAL A 79 -2.84 -9.74 3.74
C VAL A 79 -2.10 -9.41 5.03
N ALA A 80 -2.66 -9.71 6.20
CA ALA A 80 -1.96 -9.53 7.47
C ALA A 80 -0.66 -10.35 7.52
N LEU A 81 -0.71 -11.62 7.10
CA LEU A 81 0.46 -12.50 7.04
C LEU A 81 1.52 -11.97 6.06
N THR A 82 1.11 -11.54 4.86
CA THR A 82 2.06 -10.99 3.87
C THR A 82 2.72 -9.71 4.35
N ILE A 83 1.98 -8.84 5.06
CA ILE A 83 2.53 -7.64 5.69
C ILE A 83 3.52 -8.02 6.79
N ILE A 84 3.16 -8.94 7.70
CA ILE A 84 4.05 -9.37 8.79
C ILE A 84 5.37 -9.90 8.23
N VAL A 85 5.32 -10.82 7.26
CA VAL A 85 6.52 -11.38 6.62
C VAL A 85 7.30 -10.31 5.86
N GLY A 86 6.62 -9.39 5.16
CA GLY A 86 7.25 -8.30 4.44
C GLY A 86 7.94 -7.26 5.33
N GLN A 87 7.43 -7.03 6.55
CA GLN A 87 8.02 -6.11 7.51
C GLN A 87 9.11 -6.78 8.37
N PHE A 88 9.04 -8.09 8.59
CA PHE A 88 10.02 -8.83 9.38
C PHE A 88 11.45 -8.59 8.89
N ALA A 89 11.69 -8.68 7.57
CA ALA A 89 13.01 -8.40 6.98
C ALA A 89 13.52 -7.00 7.36
N LYS A 90 12.67 -5.98 7.21
CA LYS A 90 13.02 -4.58 7.46
C LYS A 90 13.34 -4.32 8.92
N VAL A 91 12.58 -4.93 9.83
CA VAL A 91 12.79 -4.82 11.28
C VAL A 91 14.13 -5.42 11.70
N VAL A 92 14.52 -6.49 11.04
CA VAL A 92 15.74 -7.24 11.35
C VAL A 92 16.97 -6.72 10.57
N GLY A 93 16.74 -5.86 9.57
CA GLY A 93 17.79 -5.34 8.69
C GLY A 93 18.22 -6.31 7.59
N LEU A 94 17.41 -7.32 7.29
CA LEU A 94 17.66 -8.28 6.22
C LEU A 94 17.10 -7.78 4.88
N LYS A 95 17.82 -8.09 3.80
CA LYS A 95 17.33 -7.90 2.43
C LYS A 95 16.93 -9.26 1.87
N TYR A 96 15.64 -9.46 1.63
CA TYR A 96 15.17 -10.62 0.87
C TYR A 96 15.30 -10.35 -0.62
N GLU A 97 15.96 -11.24 -1.34
CA GLU A 97 15.97 -11.23 -2.81
C GLU A 97 14.67 -11.83 -3.37
N GLN A 98 14.05 -12.75 -2.62
CA GLN A 98 12.88 -13.47 -3.07
C GLN A 98 11.60 -12.63 -3.12
N ARG A 99 10.80 -12.87 -4.15
CA ARG A 99 9.54 -12.16 -4.41
C ARG A 99 8.36 -12.76 -3.63
N TYR A 100 8.32 -14.09 -3.46
CA TYR A 100 7.13 -14.79 -2.94
C TYR A 100 7.20 -15.07 -1.44
N LEU A 101 6.02 -15.18 -0.81
CA LEU A 101 5.88 -15.34 0.63
C LEU A 101 6.49 -16.65 1.17
N LEU A 102 6.25 -17.76 0.48
CA LEU A 102 6.74 -19.08 0.92
C LEU A 102 8.26 -19.14 0.90
N GLU A 103 8.88 -18.59 -0.15
CA GLU A 103 10.33 -18.49 -0.28
C GLU A 103 10.94 -17.66 0.84
N ARG A 104 10.32 -16.50 1.16
CA ARG A 104 10.76 -15.66 2.29
C ARG A 104 10.65 -16.37 3.63
N LEU A 105 9.60 -17.15 3.86
CA LEU A 105 9.45 -17.94 5.09
C LEU A 105 10.50 -19.05 5.19
N TRP A 106 10.87 -19.65 4.06
CA TRP A 106 11.88 -20.69 4.01
C TRP A 106 13.29 -20.15 4.26
N GLU A 107 13.61 -18.98 3.70
CA GLU A 107 14.92 -18.34 3.87
C GLU A 107 15.09 -17.64 5.24
N ALA A 108 13.99 -17.21 5.87
CA ALA A 108 14.04 -16.43 7.11
C ALA A 108 14.91 -17.09 8.21
N PRO A 109 14.77 -18.38 8.55
CA PRO A 109 15.57 -19.01 9.61
C PRO A 109 17.07 -19.06 9.29
N GLN A 110 17.42 -19.21 8.01
CA GLN A 110 18.80 -19.34 7.57
C GLN A 110 19.56 -18.01 7.68
N ARG A 111 18.85 -16.89 7.56
CA ARG A 111 19.42 -15.53 7.62
C ARG A 111 19.34 -14.88 8.99
N LEU A 112 18.84 -15.59 10.00
CA LEU A 112 18.79 -15.09 11.39
C LEU A 112 20.18 -14.84 12.00
N ALA A 113 21.26 -15.32 11.39
CA ALA A 113 22.62 -15.00 11.83
C ALA A 113 23.13 -13.64 11.29
N GLU A 114 22.50 -13.09 10.25
CA GLU A 114 22.91 -11.86 9.54
C GLU A 114 22.17 -10.61 10.07
N LEU A 115 21.71 -10.63 11.33
CA LEU A 115 20.90 -9.54 11.90
C LEU A 115 21.71 -8.24 11.94
N HIS A 116 21.10 -7.15 11.51
CA HIS A 116 21.67 -5.83 11.71
C HIS A 116 21.21 -5.25 13.04
N TRP A 117 22.01 -5.46 14.09
CA TRP A 117 21.68 -5.08 15.47
C TRP A 117 21.24 -3.62 15.66
N PRO A 118 21.88 -2.61 15.02
CA PRO A 118 21.40 -1.23 15.10
C PRO A 118 19.97 -1.05 14.56
N THR A 119 19.62 -1.74 13.47
CA THR A 119 18.27 -1.70 12.89
C THR A 119 17.26 -2.41 13.79
N VAL A 120 17.63 -3.53 14.39
CA VAL A 120 16.79 -4.25 15.36
C VAL A 120 16.52 -3.37 16.58
N ALA A 121 17.56 -2.75 17.15
CA ALA A 121 17.43 -1.87 18.30
C ALA A 121 16.52 -0.66 17.99
N LEU A 122 16.70 -0.02 16.83
CA LEU A 122 15.86 1.07 16.37
C LEU A 122 14.40 0.63 16.17
N SER A 123 14.17 -0.55 15.60
CA SER A 123 12.84 -1.10 15.38
C SER A 123 12.13 -1.43 16.69
N VAL A 124 12.83 -2.04 17.64
CA VAL A 124 12.30 -2.29 19.00
C VAL A 124 11.99 -0.96 19.70
N ALA A 125 12.89 0.02 19.63
CA ALA A 125 12.66 1.35 20.20
C ALA A 125 11.41 2.01 19.58
N THR A 126 11.22 1.90 18.27
CA THR A 126 10.03 2.41 17.56
C THR A 126 8.74 1.79 18.12
N VAL A 127 8.71 0.46 18.28
CA VAL A 127 7.55 -0.26 18.83
C VAL A 127 7.29 0.13 20.29
N VAL A 128 8.34 0.24 21.10
CA VAL A 128 8.23 0.65 22.50
C VAL A 128 7.65 2.06 22.60
N VAL A 129 8.16 3.03 21.84
CA VAL A 129 7.64 4.41 21.83
C VAL A 129 6.17 4.43 21.41
N TYR A 130 5.81 3.68 20.37
CA TYR A 130 4.43 3.57 19.91
C TYR A 130 3.51 3.01 21.02
N LEU A 131 3.87 1.88 21.63
CA LEU A 131 3.07 1.21 22.66
C LEU A 131 2.95 2.04 23.93
N VAL A 132 4.05 2.64 24.39
CA VAL A 132 4.10 3.53 25.56
C VAL A 132 3.20 4.75 25.32
N THR A 133 3.32 5.41 24.17
CA THR A 133 2.47 6.55 23.83
C THR A 133 1.00 6.16 23.83
N LYS A 134 0.64 5.05 23.17
CA LYS A 134 -0.73 4.56 23.12
C LYS A 134 -1.28 4.18 24.50
N ARG A 135 -0.42 3.65 25.39
CA ARG A 135 -0.80 3.23 26.74
C ARG A 135 -1.06 4.40 27.68
N TYR A 136 -0.20 5.44 27.64
CA TYR A 136 -0.29 6.58 28.56
C TYR A 136 -1.10 7.75 28.00
N ARG A 137 -1.10 7.96 26.68
CA ARG A 137 -1.78 9.05 25.98
C ARG A 137 -2.46 8.53 24.71
N PRO A 138 -3.56 7.75 24.82
CA PRO A 138 -4.21 7.10 23.68
C PRO A 138 -4.78 8.07 22.64
N THR A 139 -4.99 9.33 22.99
CA THR A 139 -5.46 10.39 22.08
C THR A 139 -4.36 10.99 21.21
N TRP A 140 -3.09 10.74 21.53
CA TRP A 140 -1.96 11.30 20.79
C TRP A 140 -1.64 10.44 19.56
N PRO A 141 -1.13 11.05 18.47
CA PRO A 141 -0.75 10.33 17.26
C PRO A 141 0.54 9.52 17.49
N ALA A 142 0.42 8.36 18.12
CA ALA A 142 1.55 7.52 18.54
C ALA A 142 2.52 7.17 17.40
N ALA A 143 2.01 6.97 16.19
CA ALA A 143 2.84 6.70 15.01
C ALA A 143 3.73 7.91 14.65
N MET A 144 3.20 9.13 14.72
CA MET A 144 3.98 10.34 14.43
C MET A 144 5.06 10.57 15.48
N LEU A 145 4.76 10.33 16.76
CA LEU A 145 5.76 10.42 17.82
C LEU A 145 6.86 9.38 17.66
N ALA A 146 6.50 8.13 17.30
CA ALA A 146 7.49 7.09 17.04
C ALA A 146 8.45 7.49 15.92
N ILE A 147 7.94 8.06 14.81
CA ILE A 147 8.76 8.58 13.71
C ILE A 147 9.67 9.72 14.20
N LEU A 148 9.12 10.71 14.91
CA LEU A 148 9.89 11.86 15.37
C LEU A 148 11.04 11.44 16.30
N VAL A 149 10.74 10.57 17.27
CA VAL A 149 11.74 10.06 18.22
C VAL A 149 12.81 9.25 17.50
N THR A 150 12.44 8.37 16.56
CA THR A 150 13.42 7.52 15.87
C THR A 150 14.26 8.33 14.89
N THR A 151 13.69 9.31 14.19
CA THR A 151 14.46 10.26 13.37
C THR A 151 15.45 11.05 14.23
N ALA A 152 15.02 11.56 15.38
CA ALA A 152 15.92 12.25 16.31
C ALA A 152 17.03 11.33 16.83
N SER A 153 16.72 10.07 17.17
CA SER A 153 17.71 9.08 17.59
C SER A 153 18.73 8.76 16.49
N VAL A 154 18.28 8.58 15.24
CA VAL A 154 19.18 8.36 14.10
C VAL A 154 20.13 9.54 13.90
N TRP A 155 19.63 10.77 14.04
CA TRP A 155 20.43 11.99 13.90
C TRP A 155 21.42 12.17 15.06
N LEU A 156 20.97 12.04 16.31
CA LEU A 156 21.82 12.24 17.50
C LEU A 156 22.92 11.19 17.63
N LEU A 157 22.60 9.92 17.35
CA LEU A 157 23.52 8.80 17.48
C LEU A 157 24.30 8.51 16.19
N HIS A 158 24.14 9.34 15.15
CA HIS A 158 24.78 9.16 13.84
C HIS A 158 24.60 7.73 13.28
N LEU A 159 23.41 7.13 13.48
CA LEU A 159 23.16 5.72 13.12
C LEU A 159 23.32 5.44 11.61
N GLN A 160 23.29 6.49 10.79
CA GLN A 160 23.60 6.39 9.36
C GLN A 160 25.04 5.91 9.12
N GLU A 161 26.00 6.25 9.99
CA GLU A 161 27.38 5.77 9.93
C GLU A 161 27.50 4.28 10.32
N MET A 162 26.48 3.75 11.01
CA MET A 162 26.37 2.35 11.39
C MET A 162 25.54 1.55 10.37
N ASP A 163 25.52 1.96 9.10
CA ASP A 163 24.78 1.31 7.99
C ASP A 163 23.26 1.16 8.20
N VAL A 164 22.65 1.96 9.10
CA VAL A 164 21.18 2.02 9.20
C VAL A 164 20.63 2.74 7.97
N ALA A 165 19.79 2.04 7.20
CA ALA A 165 19.15 2.58 6.01
C ALA A 165 18.24 3.76 6.36
N VAL A 166 18.48 4.90 5.69
CA VAL A 166 17.68 6.12 5.81
C VAL A 166 16.91 6.40 4.52
N VAL A 167 15.79 7.13 4.62
CA VAL A 167 14.94 7.50 3.47
C VAL A 167 15.69 8.41 2.49
N GLY A 168 16.67 9.18 2.96
CA GLY A 168 17.43 10.13 2.16
C GLY A 168 16.67 11.44 1.90
N LEU A 169 17.16 12.22 0.94
CA LEU A 169 16.54 13.49 0.54
C LEU A 169 15.33 13.22 -0.35
N THR A 170 14.18 13.75 0.05
CA THR A 170 12.99 13.80 -0.80
C THR A 170 12.89 15.18 -1.43
N GLN A 171 12.75 15.23 -2.76
CA GLN A 171 12.47 16.50 -3.44
C GLN A 171 11.04 16.91 -3.13
N GLY A 172 10.90 17.97 -2.33
CA GLY A 172 9.61 18.61 -2.10
C GLY A 172 9.18 19.41 -3.33
N GLY A 173 7.87 19.52 -3.54
CA GLY A 173 7.32 20.31 -4.62
C GLY A 173 5.94 19.81 -5.04
N PHE A 174 5.23 20.63 -5.81
CA PHE A 174 4.05 20.16 -6.51
C PHE A 174 4.48 19.31 -7.70
N PRO A 175 3.81 18.16 -7.95
CA PRO A 175 4.07 17.39 -9.15
C PRO A 175 3.74 18.24 -10.37
N GLN A 176 4.71 18.39 -11.27
CA GLN A 176 4.45 19.02 -12.56
C GLN A 176 3.69 18.02 -13.42
N PHE A 177 2.50 18.41 -13.90
CA PHE A 177 1.76 17.58 -14.84
C PHE A 177 2.50 17.58 -16.17
N GLN A 178 3.15 16.47 -16.48
CA GLN A 178 3.83 16.25 -17.76
C GLN A 178 3.07 15.17 -18.51
N ALA A 179 2.81 15.40 -19.80
CA ALA A 179 2.27 14.36 -20.65
C ALA A 179 3.27 13.18 -20.67
N PRO A 180 2.81 11.92 -20.59
CA PRO A 180 3.70 10.77 -20.61
C PRO A 180 4.52 10.74 -21.90
N GLN A 181 5.84 10.61 -21.76
CA GLN A 181 6.78 10.60 -22.89
C GLN A 181 7.43 9.22 -23.00
N PHE A 182 6.61 8.20 -23.24
CA PHE A 182 7.07 6.83 -23.45
C PHE A 182 6.33 6.17 -24.62
N GLU A 183 6.85 5.06 -25.11
CA GLU A 183 6.31 4.40 -26.31
C GLU A 183 4.87 3.92 -26.08
N LEU A 184 4.00 4.08 -27.09
CA LEU A 184 2.62 3.59 -27.06
C LEU A 184 2.52 2.08 -26.81
N GLY A 185 3.57 1.31 -27.10
CA GLY A 185 3.65 -0.12 -26.79
C GLY A 185 3.52 -0.40 -25.29
N GLU A 186 4.13 0.43 -24.45
CA GLU A 186 4.14 0.25 -22.99
C GLU A 186 2.78 0.58 -22.37
N VAL A 187 2.04 1.53 -22.95
CA VAL A 187 0.66 1.82 -22.54
C VAL A 187 -0.21 0.57 -22.70
N ARG A 188 -0.01 -0.20 -23.78
CA ARG A 188 -0.76 -1.43 -24.04
C ARG A 188 -0.45 -2.51 -23.01
N GLU A 189 0.81 -2.60 -22.56
CA GLU A 189 1.22 -3.56 -21.52
C GLU A 189 0.54 -3.28 -20.18
N LEU A 190 0.17 -2.02 -19.91
CA LEU A 190 -0.53 -1.62 -18.68
C LEU A 190 -2.02 -1.94 -18.68
N VAL A 191 -2.65 -2.27 -19.82
CA VAL A 191 -4.12 -2.45 -19.92
C VAL A 191 -4.65 -3.54 -19.00
N VAL A 192 -4.08 -4.74 -19.07
CA VAL A 192 -4.49 -5.90 -18.25
C VAL A 192 -4.05 -5.73 -16.79
N PRO A 193 -2.81 -5.29 -16.49
CA PRO A 193 -2.42 -4.95 -15.13
C PRO A 193 -3.29 -3.89 -14.46
N ALA A 194 -3.71 -2.85 -15.18
CA ALA A 194 -4.59 -1.81 -14.64
C ALA A 194 -5.98 -2.35 -14.29
N LEU A 195 -6.50 -3.31 -15.06
CA LEU A 195 -7.73 -4.03 -14.73
C LEU A 195 -7.55 -4.87 -13.45
N ASN A 196 -6.45 -5.60 -13.33
CA ASN A 196 -6.14 -6.36 -12.12
C ASN A 196 -6.05 -5.42 -10.90
N LEU A 197 -5.35 -4.30 -11.03
CA LEU A 197 -5.26 -3.28 -9.99
C LEU A 197 -6.64 -2.71 -9.63
N ALA A 198 -7.52 -2.49 -10.61
CA ALA A 198 -8.90 -2.04 -10.36
C ALA A 198 -9.69 -3.05 -9.52
N ILE A 199 -9.58 -4.34 -9.84
CA ILE A 199 -10.24 -5.42 -9.08
C ILE A 199 -9.69 -5.48 -7.66
N VAL A 200 -8.37 -5.52 -7.49
CA VAL A 200 -7.72 -5.59 -6.17
C VAL A 200 -8.07 -4.38 -5.30
N SER A 201 -8.04 -3.17 -5.88
CA SER A 201 -8.40 -1.93 -5.20
C SER A 201 -9.86 -1.95 -4.76
N PHE A 202 -10.76 -2.38 -5.65
CA PHE A 202 -12.18 -2.45 -5.36
C PHE A 202 -12.49 -3.48 -4.26
N VAL A 203 -11.92 -4.68 -4.33
CA VAL A 203 -12.12 -5.72 -3.31
C VAL A 203 -11.66 -5.23 -1.93
N SER A 204 -10.46 -4.64 -1.85
CA SER A 204 -9.88 -4.13 -0.61
C SER A 204 -10.67 -2.95 -0.02
N MET A 205 -11.17 -2.07 -0.90
CA MET A 205 -12.03 -0.96 -0.52
C MET A 205 -13.40 -1.45 -0.01
N MET A 206 -14.06 -2.36 -0.75
CA MET A 206 -15.37 -2.92 -0.40
C MET A 206 -15.35 -3.69 0.92
N LEU A 207 -14.25 -4.41 1.19
CA LEU A 207 -13.97 -5.06 2.46
C LEU A 207 -14.13 -4.10 3.65
N THR A 208 -13.43 -2.97 3.55
CA THR A 208 -13.41 -1.95 4.60
C THR A 208 -14.75 -1.22 4.68
N ALA A 209 -15.35 -0.88 3.52
CA ALA A 209 -16.64 -0.23 3.44
C ALA A 209 -17.76 -1.09 4.06
N ARG A 210 -17.84 -2.38 3.73
CA ARG A 210 -18.83 -3.32 4.31
C ARG A 210 -18.59 -3.57 5.78
N SER A 211 -17.33 -3.61 6.24
CA SER A 211 -17.02 -3.71 7.66
C SER A 211 -17.58 -2.52 8.45
N PHE A 212 -17.44 -1.30 7.92
CA PHE A 212 -18.04 -0.11 8.53
C PHE A 212 -19.56 -0.10 8.45
N ALA A 213 -20.14 -0.48 7.31
CA ALA A 213 -21.59 -0.59 7.14
C ALA A 213 -22.21 -1.57 8.14
N ALA A 214 -21.64 -2.78 8.25
CA ALA A 214 -22.09 -3.78 9.21
C ALA A 214 -21.98 -3.32 10.66
N LYS A 215 -20.95 -2.53 11.00
CA LYS A 215 -20.75 -1.98 12.34
C LYS A 215 -21.71 -0.83 12.68
N ASN A 216 -22.09 -0.02 11.68
CA ASN A 216 -22.85 1.23 11.88
C ASN A 216 -24.31 1.15 11.38
N GLY A 217 -24.75 0.02 10.83
CA GLY A 217 -26.15 -0.22 10.44
C GLY A 217 -26.61 0.53 9.19
N TYR A 218 -25.75 0.66 8.18
CA TYR A 218 -26.11 1.26 6.89
C TYR A 218 -25.65 0.37 5.72
N ASP A 219 -26.23 0.56 4.53
CA ASP A 219 -25.91 -0.21 3.34
C ASP A 219 -24.86 0.47 2.44
N ILE A 220 -24.11 -0.34 1.68
CA ILE A 220 -23.12 0.12 0.70
C ILE A 220 -23.61 -0.22 -0.71
N ASP A 221 -23.60 0.76 -1.60
CA ASP A 221 -23.88 0.54 -3.03
C ASP A 221 -22.56 0.27 -3.79
N ALA A 222 -22.33 -1.00 -4.11
CA ALA A 222 -21.11 -1.45 -4.77
C ALA A 222 -20.83 -0.74 -6.12
N ASN A 223 -21.87 -0.34 -6.88
CA ASN A 223 -21.66 0.34 -8.16
C ASN A 223 -21.23 1.80 -7.96
N LYS A 224 -21.78 2.49 -6.96
CA LYS A 224 -21.35 3.84 -6.60
C LYS A 224 -19.96 3.84 -6.00
N GLU A 225 -19.62 2.83 -5.21
CA GLU A 225 -18.26 2.62 -4.71
C GLU A 225 -17.25 2.44 -5.86
N PHE A 226 -17.55 1.58 -6.84
CA PHE A 226 -16.74 1.46 -8.05
C PHE A 226 -16.55 2.79 -8.78
N GLN A 227 -17.64 3.54 -8.96
CA GLN A 227 -17.60 4.83 -9.63
C GLN A 227 -16.75 5.85 -8.86
N ALA A 228 -16.95 5.92 -7.54
CA ALA A 228 -16.23 6.83 -6.67
C ALA A 228 -14.73 6.53 -6.61
N LEU A 229 -14.35 5.25 -6.63
CA LEU A 229 -12.97 4.79 -6.74
C LEU A 229 -12.39 5.15 -8.11
N GLY A 230 -13.17 4.98 -9.18
CA GLY A 230 -12.76 5.31 -10.54
C GLY A 230 -12.42 6.78 -10.70
N PHE A 231 -13.33 7.67 -10.30
CA PHE A 231 -13.06 9.10 -10.31
C PHE A 231 -11.94 9.51 -9.36
N ALA A 232 -11.77 8.83 -8.22
CA ALA A 232 -10.67 9.11 -7.29
C ALA A 232 -9.28 8.77 -7.86
N ASN A 233 -9.19 7.78 -8.76
CA ASN A 233 -7.92 7.44 -9.42
C ASN A 233 -7.62 8.30 -10.65
N ILE A 234 -8.65 8.89 -11.28
CA ILE A 234 -8.49 9.78 -12.44
C ILE A 234 -8.10 11.20 -12.01
N ALA A 235 -8.67 11.68 -10.90
CA ALA A 235 -8.45 13.01 -10.35
C ALA A 235 -7.09 13.13 -9.64
#